data_AF-A0A443SBP9-F1
#
_entry.id   AF-A0A443SBP9-F1
#
_cell.length_a   1.000
_cell.length_b   1.000
_cell.length_c   1.000
_cell.angle_alpha   90.00
_cell.angle_beta   90.00
_cell.angle_gamma   90.00
#
_symmetry.space_group_name_H-M   'P 1'
#
loop_
_entity.id
_entity.type
_entity.pdbx_description
1 polymer ?
#
loop_
_entity_poly.entity_id
_entity_poly.type
_entity_poly.pdbx_seq_one_letter_code
_entity_poly.pdbx_strand_id
1 'polypeptide(L)'
;MGSFLGHIVPGTFFIIFGLRWLYLTIDRYFKLISKHHYSKAVTYRCTATFPFSCCPNKPGEGYLKIISCAIGMTAEIVTAFDNGKFTSMGNTQHSTMYFFFGLNGVVDVLLFYGMPVPQGSDYLTMALACFIEGLLFYFHLHGRTMLDILVHQLLLVAIIASFFACLIEWKYRNNVLSILFRSSAALLQGTWFYQVGFILYNPIPGAEKWEPENHSQIMLVTAIFCWHIAGVLLLTTFMAFICWLRHGAVCVQNKKMNAASDHYSSPMYDICDTEVAMESLLPTPKHEKLENRIPSHHSNGTIKTNGKIVLEDDEDI
;
A
#
# COMPACT_ATOMS: atom_id res chain seq x y z
N MET A 1 12.50 -24.21 3.17
CA MET A 1 11.16 -24.85 3.11
C MET A 1 11.30 -26.36 3.24
N GLY A 2 10.24 -27.05 3.64
CA GLY A 2 10.31 -28.45 4.07
C GLY A 2 10.31 -28.64 5.59
N SER A 3 9.98 -27.59 6.35
CA SER A 3 9.92 -27.63 7.81
C SER A 3 8.84 -26.69 8.33
N PHE A 4 8.38 -26.93 9.56
CA PHE A 4 7.43 -26.06 10.24
C PHE A 4 7.94 -24.61 10.29
N LEU A 5 9.17 -24.40 10.75
CA LEU A 5 9.76 -23.06 10.90
C LEU A 5 9.89 -22.34 9.56
N GLY A 6 10.18 -23.07 8.47
CA GLY A 6 10.25 -22.52 7.12
C GLY A 6 8.92 -21.96 6.61
N HIS A 7 7.79 -22.30 7.23
CA HIS A 7 6.48 -21.73 6.93
C HIS A 7 6.09 -20.62 7.93
N ILE A 8 6.35 -20.83 9.22
CA ILE A 8 5.97 -19.86 10.26
C ILE A 8 6.75 -18.56 10.13
N VAL A 9 8.04 -18.60 9.83
CA VAL A 9 8.87 -17.38 9.71
C VAL A 9 8.37 -16.43 8.61
N PRO A 10 8.25 -16.84 7.33
CA PRO A 10 7.70 -15.96 6.30
C PRO A 10 6.26 -15.56 6.61
N GLY A 11 5.43 -16.49 7.11
CA GLY A 11 4.06 -16.21 7.52
C GLY A 11 3.97 -15.08 8.57
N THR A 12 4.89 -15.06 9.53
CA THR A 12 4.97 -14.03 10.57
C THR A 12 5.23 -12.65 9.98
N PHE A 13 6.18 -12.53 9.05
CA PHE A 13 6.46 -11.25 8.39
C PHE A 13 5.26 -10.73 7.62
N PHE A 14 4.62 -11.58 6.80
CA PHE A 14 3.42 -11.21 6.05
C PHE A 14 2.26 -10.80 6.96
N ILE A 15 2.05 -11.50 8.09
CA ILE A 15 1.02 -11.13 9.07
C ILE A 15 1.35 -9.78 9.71
N ILE A 16 2.58 -9.56 10.19
CA ILE A 16 2.96 -8.32 10.87
C ILE A 16 2.83 -7.11 9.92
N PHE A 17 3.39 -7.21 8.71
CA PHE A 17 3.28 -6.14 7.72
C PHE A 17 1.82 -5.93 7.29
N GLY A 18 1.08 -7.01 7.01
CA GLY A 18 -0.33 -6.96 6.63
C GLY A 18 -1.21 -6.29 7.69
N LEU A 19 -1.09 -6.68 8.96
CA LEU A 19 -1.83 -6.08 10.08
C LEU A 19 -1.48 -4.59 10.24
N ARG A 20 -0.20 -4.26 10.15
CA ARG A 20 0.28 -2.89 10.27
C ARG A 20 -0.27 -2.00 9.15
N TRP A 21 -0.14 -2.44 7.90
CA TRP A 21 -0.67 -1.69 6.75
C TRP A 21 -2.17 -1.55 6.84
N LEU A 22 -2.89 -2.60 7.22
CA LEU A 22 -4.34 -2.59 7.38
C LEU A 22 -4.78 -1.56 8.44
N TYR A 23 -4.22 -1.64 9.65
CA TYR A 23 -4.55 -0.72 10.74
C TYR A 23 -4.23 0.73 10.39
N LEU A 24 -3.03 1.02 9.89
CA LEU A 24 -2.61 2.40 9.59
C LEU A 24 -3.39 3.01 8.42
N THR A 25 -3.76 2.19 7.44
CA THR A 25 -4.62 2.59 6.33
C THR A 25 -5.99 3.01 6.82
N ILE A 26 -6.65 2.13 7.60
CA ILE A 26 -7.99 2.36 8.14
C ILE A 26 -7.98 3.60 9.07
N ASP A 27 -6.99 3.69 9.96
CA ASP A 27 -6.83 4.83 10.85
C ASP A 27 -6.67 6.14 10.07
N ARG A 28 -5.80 6.16 9.06
CA ARG A 28 -5.61 7.32 8.18
C ARG A 28 -6.89 7.69 7.46
N TYR A 29 -7.63 6.70 6.93
CA TYR A 29 -8.88 6.92 6.22
C TYR A 29 -9.93 7.61 7.11
N PHE A 30 -10.19 7.09 8.32
CA PHE A 30 -11.17 7.70 9.22
C PHE A 30 -10.73 9.06 9.77
N LYS A 31 -9.43 9.27 10.02
CA LYS A 31 -8.89 10.61 10.35
C LYS A 31 -9.18 11.62 9.24
N LEU A 32 -9.04 11.21 7.98
CA LEU A 32 -9.29 12.07 6.83
C LEU A 32 -10.77 12.39 6.67
N ILE A 33 -11.66 11.41 6.83
CA ILE A 33 -13.12 11.65 6.84
C ILE A 33 -13.50 12.65 7.94
N SER A 34 -12.99 12.45 9.15
CA SER A 34 -13.26 13.37 10.26
C SER A 34 -12.78 14.80 9.97
N LYS A 35 -11.63 14.96 9.30
CA LYS A 35 -11.12 16.28 8.87
C LYS A 35 -11.88 16.87 7.70
N HIS A 36 -12.39 16.04 6.78
CA HIS A 36 -13.18 16.48 5.63
C HIS A 36 -14.49 17.16 6.01
N HIS A 37 -15.05 16.86 7.18
CA HIS A 37 -16.18 17.60 7.73
C HIS A 37 -15.85 19.09 7.97
N TYR A 38 -14.58 19.46 8.10
CA TYR A 38 -14.12 20.82 8.40
C TYR A 38 -13.36 21.48 7.23
N SER A 39 -12.69 20.72 6.37
CA SER A 39 -11.96 21.25 5.21
C SER A 39 -12.03 20.31 4.00
N LYS A 40 -12.53 20.82 2.87
CA LYS A 40 -12.68 20.06 1.62
C LYS A 40 -11.36 19.79 0.88
N ALA A 41 -10.25 20.38 1.31
CA ALA A 41 -8.98 20.39 0.56
C ALA A 41 -8.11 19.14 0.75
N VAL A 42 -8.46 18.22 1.64
CA VAL A 42 -7.62 17.05 1.92
C VAL A 42 -7.93 15.94 0.90
N THR A 43 -6.94 15.17 0.44
CA THR A 43 -7.17 14.02 -0.44
C THR A 43 -6.42 12.80 0.08
N TYR A 44 -7.03 11.61 -0.05
CA TYR A 44 -6.40 10.35 0.35
C TYR A 44 -5.37 9.92 -0.70
N ARG A 45 -4.18 9.50 -0.24
CA ARG A 45 -3.15 8.90 -1.08
C ARG A 45 -2.49 7.72 -0.36
N CYS A 46 -2.41 6.57 -1.05
CA CYS A 46 -1.72 5.36 -0.62
C CYS A 46 -0.22 5.60 -0.51
N THR A 47 0.40 4.87 0.41
CA THR A 47 1.84 4.84 0.64
C THR A 47 2.28 3.39 0.77
N ALA A 48 3.34 2.99 0.06
CA ALA A 48 3.84 1.63 0.10
C ALA A 48 4.37 1.28 1.50
N THR A 49 4.99 2.26 2.16
CA THR A 49 5.53 2.16 3.51
C THR A 49 4.88 3.15 4.46
N PHE A 50 4.93 2.85 5.76
CA PHE A 50 4.52 3.76 6.81
C PHE A 50 5.68 4.05 7.78
N PRO A 51 5.87 5.30 8.22
CA PRO A 51 6.86 5.62 9.24
C PRO A 51 6.52 4.94 10.57
N PHE A 52 7.55 4.58 11.36
CA PHE A 52 7.32 4.10 12.72
C PHE A 52 7.01 5.27 13.66
N SER A 53 6.09 5.06 14.60
CA SER A 53 5.69 6.09 15.57
C SER A 53 6.85 6.56 16.46
N CYS A 54 7.78 5.66 16.80
CA CYS A 54 8.96 5.99 17.62
C CYS A 54 10.05 6.76 16.86
N CYS A 55 10.13 6.57 15.53
CA CYS A 55 11.20 7.08 14.68
C CYS A 55 10.64 7.53 13.32
N PRO A 56 9.84 8.61 13.27
CA PRO A 56 9.16 9.02 12.03
C PRO A 56 10.13 9.48 10.93
N ASN A 57 11.33 9.93 11.32
CA ASN A 57 12.37 10.42 10.41
C ASN A 57 13.32 9.32 9.91
N LYS A 58 12.92 8.04 10.00
CA LYS A 58 13.72 6.90 9.52
C LYS A 58 12.84 5.92 8.72
N PRO A 59 13.37 5.30 7.64
CA PRO A 59 12.64 4.32 6.83
C PRO A 59 12.64 2.94 7.50
N GLY A 60 12.03 2.84 8.67
CA GLY A 60 12.15 1.64 9.51
C GLY A 60 11.58 0.36 8.87
N GLU A 61 10.51 0.44 8.07
CA GLU A 61 10.01 -0.72 7.32
C GLU A 61 11.04 -1.20 6.29
N GLY A 62 11.69 -0.28 5.58
CA GLY A 62 12.75 -0.59 4.62
C GLY A 62 13.95 -1.26 5.30
N TYR A 63 14.40 -0.73 6.44
CA TYR A 63 15.46 -1.37 7.24
C TYR A 63 15.08 -2.76 7.73
N LEU A 64 13.85 -2.93 8.22
CA LEU A 64 13.37 -4.22 8.69
C LEU A 64 13.39 -5.25 7.56
N LYS A 65 12.91 -4.89 6.37
CA LYS A 65 12.97 -5.75 5.17
C LYS A 65 14.40 -6.12 4.80
N ILE A 66 15.31 -5.14 4.73
CA ILE A 66 16.71 -5.39 4.36
C ILE A 66 17.38 -6.34 5.37
N ILE A 67 17.26 -6.05 6.67
CA ILE A 67 17.90 -6.84 7.73
C ILE A 67 17.32 -8.25 7.78
N SER A 68 15.99 -8.39 7.77
CA SER A 68 15.35 -9.71 7.82
C SER A 68 15.69 -10.56 6.60
N CYS A 69 15.69 -9.96 5.42
CA CYS A 69 16.04 -10.67 4.18
C CYS A 69 17.52 -11.02 4.12
N ALA A 70 18.43 -10.17 4.61
CA ALA A 70 19.85 -10.49 4.69
C ALA A 70 20.13 -11.66 5.63
N ILE A 71 19.47 -11.70 6.80
CA ILE A 71 19.55 -12.81 7.75
C ILE A 71 18.98 -14.08 7.11
N GLY A 72 17.79 -14.02 6.52
CA GLY A 72 17.16 -15.15 5.84
C GLY A 72 18.00 -15.70 4.69
N MET A 73 18.52 -14.82 3.83
CA MET A 73 19.40 -15.16 2.72
C MET A 73 20.68 -15.84 3.21
N THR A 74 21.32 -15.29 4.24
CA THR A 74 22.53 -15.88 4.82
C THR A 74 22.25 -17.25 5.44
N ALA A 75 21.13 -17.40 6.17
CA ALA A 75 20.74 -18.67 6.75
C ALA A 75 20.49 -19.75 5.68
N GLU A 76 19.81 -19.40 4.58
CA GLU A 76 19.57 -20.33 3.47
C GLU A 76 20.88 -20.70 2.77
N ILE A 77 21.78 -19.74 2.51
CA ILE A 77 23.09 -20.00 1.91
C ILE A 77 23.93 -20.92 2.81
N VAL A 78 24.03 -20.62 4.11
CA VAL A 78 24.82 -21.45 5.05
C VAL A 78 24.27 -22.87 5.12
N THR A 79 22.94 -23.01 5.19
CA THR A 79 22.29 -24.33 5.26
C THR A 79 22.21 -25.06 3.91
N ALA A 80 22.58 -24.40 2.80
CA ALA A 80 22.66 -25.03 1.48
C ALA A 80 23.92 -25.90 1.30
N PHE A 81 24.92 -25.76 2.18
CA PHE A 81 26.15 -26.53 2.14
C PHE A 81 26.20 -27.55 3.28
N ASP A 82 26.56 -28.78 2.92
CA ASP A 82 26.93 -29.83 3.86
C ASP A 82 28.36 -30.28 3.57
N ASN A 83 29.25 -30.17 4.56
CA ASN A 83 30.69 -30.47 4.43
C ASN A 83 31.37 -29.80 3.22
N GLY A 84 31.00 -28.54 2.92
CA GLY A 84 31.55 -27.77 1.80
C GLY A 84 31.01 -28.15 0.42
N LYS A 85 30.07 -29.10 0.33
CA LYS A 85 29.37 -29.46 -0.91
C LYS A 85 28.00 -28.82 -0.92
N PHE A 86 27.61 -28.26 -2.05
CA PHE A 86 26.26 -27.74 -2.26
C PHE A 86 25.28 -28.90 -2.35
N THR A 87 24.29 -28.94 -1.44
CA THR A 87 23.37 -30.09 -1.29
C THR A 87 21.90 -29.76 -1.49
N SER A 88 21.49 -28.50 -1.39
CA SER A 88 20.07 -28.13 -1.43
C SER A 88 19.75 -27.04 -2.46
N MET A 89 19.21 -27.45 -3.61
CA MET A 89 18.67 -26.53 -4.63
C MET A 89 17.48 -25.70 -4.11
N GLY A 90 16.72 -26.23 -3.15
CA GLY A 90 15.60 -25.50 -2.53
C GLY A 90 16.07 -24.25 -1.78
N ASN A 91 17.22 -24.32 -1.13
CA ASN A 91 17.79 -23.18 -0.41
C ASN A 91 18.18 -22.03 -1.36
N THR A 92 18.66 -22.35 -2.57
CA THR A 92 18.94 -21.34 -3.59
C THR A 92 17.67 -20.60 -4.03
N GLN A 93 16.54 -21.31 -4.14
CA GLN A 93 15.25 -20.67 -4.46
C GLN A 93 14.83 -19.70 -3.34
N HIS A 94 14.91 -20.09 -2.06
CA HIS A 94 14.56 -19.16 -0.96
C HIS A 94 15.54 -17.99 -0.85
N SER A 95 16.84 -18.24 -1.03
CA SER A 95 17.85 -17.17 -1.09
C SER A 95 17.50 -16.14 -2.16
N THR A 96 17.00 -16.60 -3.32
CA THR A 96 16.53 -15.73 -4.40
C THR A 96 15.28 -14.94 -3.98
N MET A 97 14.31 -15.58 -3.32
CA MET A 97 13.14 -14.88 -2.77
C MET A 97 13.55 -13.76 -1.80
N TYR A 98 14.40 -14.07 -0.81
CA TYR A 98 14.88 -13.10 0.16
C TYR A 98 15.61 -11.94 -0.52
N PHE A 99 16.41 -12.20 -1.54
CA PHE A 99 17.09 -11.16 -2.29
C PHE A 99 16.11 -10.13 -2.88
N PHE A 100 15.03 -10.56 -3.54
CA PHE A 100 14.06 -9.63 -4.15
C PHE A 100 13.22 -8.87 -3.12
N PHE A 101 12.83 -9.50 -2.01
CA PHE A 101 12.17 -8.77 -0.91
C PHE A 101 13.12 -7.77 -0.22
N GLY A 102 14.40 -8.13 -0.09
CA GLY A 102 15.44 -7.23 0.41
C GLY A 102 15.69 -6.05 -0.53
N LEU A 103 15.69 -6.29 -1.85
CA LEU A 103 15.80 -5.25 -2.87
C LEU A 103 14.65 -4.25 -2.79
N ASN A 104 13.42 -4.72 -2.56
CA ASN A 104 12.30 -3.81 -2.28
C ASN A 104 12.56 -2.93 -1.05
N GLY A 105 13.10 -3.50 0.03
CA GLY A 105 13.50 -2.73 1.21
C GLY A 105 14.58 -1.68 0.91
N VAL A 106 15.54 -1.97 0.04
CA VAL A 106 16.53 -0.97 -0.44
C VAL A 106 15.84 0.17 -1.17
N VAL A 107 14.91 -0.13 -2.08
CA VAL A 107 14.15 0.90 -2.81
C VAL A 107 13.33 1.78 -1.87
N ASP A 108 12.70 1.19 -0.84
CA ASP A 108 11.99 1.95 0.21
C ASP A 108 12.91 2.97 0.89
N VAL A 109 14.13 2.56 1.25
CA VAL A 109 15.13 3.42 1.90
C VAL A 109 15.62 4.52 0.96
N LEU A 110 15.91 4.20 -0.30
CA LEU A 110 16.35 5.17 -1.31
C LEU A 110 15.30 6.25 -1.56
N LEU A 111 14.03 5.85 -1.71
CA LEU A 111 12.92 6.78 -1.89
C LEU A 111 12.72 7.67 -0.66
N PHE A 112 12.87 7.13 0.55
CA PHE A 112 12.77 7.90 1.78
C PHE A 112 13.81 9.03 1.87
N TYR A 113 15.05 8.76 1.45
CA TYR A 113 16.13 9.75 1.45
C TYR A 113 16.11 10.71 0.25
N GLY A 114 15.11 10.62 -0.62
CA GLY A 114 15.00 11.50 -1.79
C GLY A 114 16.06 11.25 -2.86
N MET A 115 16.63 10.03 -2.91
CA MET A 115 17.53 9.63 -3.99
C MET A 115 16.78 9.66 -5.33
N PRO A 116 17.47 9.84 -6.47
CA PRO A 116 16.87 10.00 -7.80
C PRO A 116 16.31 8.68 -8.37
N VAL A 117 15.40 8.04 -7.62
CA VAL A 117 14.67 6.83 -8.00
C VAL A 117 13.26 7.24 -8.45
N PRO A 118 12.74 6.69 -9.56
CA PRO A 118 11.40 7.02 -10.05
C PRO A 118 10.30 6.81 -8.99
N GLN A 119 9.33 7.73 -8.92
CA GLN A 119 8.22 7.61 -7.98
C GLN A 119 7.36 6.38 -8.29
N GLY A 120 7.17 5.51 -7.30
CA GLY A 120 6.42 4.28 -7.48
C GLY A 120 7.25 3.02 -7.65
N SER A 121 8.58 3.14 -7.69
CA SER A 121 9.49 1.98 -7.73
C SER A 121 9.33 1.06 -6.52
N ASP A 122 8.91 1.58 -5.36
CA ASP A 122 8.52 0.81 -4.17
C ASP A 122 7.40 -0.19 -4.46
N TYR A 123 6.35 0.21 -5.17
CA TYR A 123 5.26 -0.71 -5.53
C TYR A 123 5.69 -1.73 -6.60
N LEU A 124 6.43 -1.28 -7.61
CA LEU A 124 6.87 -2.16 -8.70
C LEU A 124 7.87 -3.21 -8.22
N THR A 125 8.82 -2.83 -7.36
CA THR A 125 9.76 -3.81 -6.79
C THR A 125 9.10 -4.77 -5.81
N MET A 126 8.06 -4.33 -5.08
CA MET A 126 7.25 -5.23 -4.26
C MET A 126 6.45 -6.21 -5.12
N ALA A 127 5.84 -5.74 -6.22
CA ALA A 127 5.19 -6.61 -7.20
C ALA A 127 6.20 -7.61 -7.81
N LEU A 128 7.39 -7.14 -8.18
CA LEU A 128 8.45 -8.01 -8.69
C LEU A 128 8.86 -9.09 -7.68
N ALA A 129 8.97 -8.74 -6.39
CA ALA A 129 9.24 -9.72 -5.35
C ALA A 129 8.15 -10.79 -5.24
N CYS A 130 6.87 -10.39 -5.25
CA CYS A 130 5.74 -11.35 -5.29
C CYS A 130 5.74 -12.20 -6.57
N PHE A 131 6.09 -11.63 -7.72
CA PHE A 131 6.20 -12.37 -8.97
C PHE A 131 7.29 -13.44 -8.90
N ILE A 132 8.48 -13.09 -8.41
CA ILE A 132 9.59 -14.04 -8.26
C ILE A 132 9.25 -15.12 -7.22
N GLU A 133 8.62 -14.75 -6.10
CA GLU A 133 8.09 -15.71 -5.13
C GLU A 133 7.13 -16.69 -5.80
N GLY A 134 6.13 -16.21 -6.54
CA GLY A 134 5.16 -17.05 -7.22
C GLY A 134 5.79 -17.96 -8.28
N LEU A 135 6.73 -17.44 -9.07
CA LEU A 135 7.47 -18.20 -10.06
C LEU A 135 8.25 -19.36 -9.42
N LEU A 136 8.97 -19.08 -8.33
CA LEU A 136 9.76 -20.07 -7.62
C LEU A 136 8.86 -21.12 -6.96
N PHE A 137 7.76 -20.72 -6.32
CA PHE A 137 6.77 -21.64 -5.77
C PHE A 137 6.18 -22.57 -6.82
N TYR A 138 5.84 -22.05 -8.00
CA TYR A 138 5.25 -22.84 -9.08
C TYR A 138 6.17 -24.01 -9.50
N PHE A 139 7.46 -23.74 -9.68
CA PHE A 139 8.41 -24.78 -10.10
C PHE A 139 8.90 -25.68 -8.96
N HIS A 140 8.62 -25.32 -7.71
CA HIS A 140 9.04 -26.06 -6.51
C HIS A 140 8.22 -27.34 -6.22
N LEU A 141 7.06 -27.52 -6.85
CA LEU A 141 6.09 -28.56 -6.46
C LEU A 141 6.29 -29.93 -7.11
N HIS A 142 7.24 -30.06 -8.04
CA HIS A 142 7.47 -31.32 -8.75
C HIS A 142 7.86 -32.45 -7.79
N GLY A 143 7.19 -33.61 -7.92
CA GLY A 143 7.53 -34.83 -7.17
C GLY A 143 6.99 -34.91 -5.74
N ARG A 144 6.02 -34.06 -5.36
CA ARG A 144 5.38 -34.06 -4.04
C ARG A 144 4.04 -34.80 -4.01
N THR A 145 3.51 -35.05 -2.81
CA THR A 145 2.19 -35.68 -2.61
C THR A 145 1.05 -34.74 -3.03
N MET A 146 -0.14 -35.29 -3.30
CA MET A 146 -1.29 -34.49 -3.75
C MET A 146 -1.65 -33.38 -2.74
N LEU A 147 -1.69 -33.70 -1.45
CA LEU A 147 -1.95 -32.71 -0.41
C LEU A 147 -0.90 -31.59 -0.36
N ASP A 148 0.40 -31.92 -0.44
CA ASP A 148 1.48 -30.93 -0.42
C ASP A 148 1.37 -29.98 -1.63
N ILE A 149 1.12 -30.54 -2.82
CA ILE A 149 0.88 -29.76 -4.04
C ILE A 149 -0.33 -28.82 -3.83
N LEU A 150 -1.47 -29.32 -3.33
CA LEU A 150 -2.68 -28.52 -3.16
C LEU A 150 -2.45 -27.34 -2.21
N VAL A 151 -1.89 -27.57 -1.02
CA VAL A 151 -1.73 -26.49 -0.03
C VAL A 151 -0.79 -25.41 -0.53
N HIS A 152 0.25 -25.77 -1.29
CA HIS A 152 1.16 -24.81 -1.91
C HIS A 152 0.56 -24.14 -3.15
N GLN A 153 -0.30 -24.80 -3.92
CA GLN A 153 -1.04 -24.16 -5.01
C GLN A 153 -2.00 -23.09 -4.47
N LEU A 154 -2.67 -23.35 -3.34
CA LEU A 154 -3.51 -22.36 -2.66
C LEU A 154 -2.67 -21.19 -2.13
N LEU A 155 -1.45 -21.45 -1.66
CA LEU A 155 -0.49 -20.39 -1.32
C LEU A 155 -0.10 -19.56 -2.54
N LEU A 156 0.15 -20.21 -3.69
CA LEU A 156 0.43 -19.53 -4.96
C LEU A 156 -0.73 -18.63 -5.38
N VAL A 157 -1.98 -19.03 -5.17
CA VAL A 157 -3.16 -18.16 -5.39
C VAL A 157 -3.08 -16.90 -4.54
N ALA A 158 -2.72 -17.01 -3.26
CA ALA A 158 -2.54 -15.84 -2.38
C ALA A 158 -1.38 -14.94 -2.83
N ILE A 159 -0.26 -15.52 -3.29
CA ILE A 159 0.89 -14.77 -3.82
C ILE A 159 0.51 -14.00 -5.10
N ILE A 160 -0.24 -14.63 -6.01
CA ILE A 160 -0.75 -13.98 -7.22
C ILE A 160 -1.69 -12.83 -6.86
N ALA A 161 -2.54 -12.99 -5.85
CA ALA A 161 -3.36 -11.90 -5.34
C ALA A 161 -2.51 -10.74 -4.79
N SER A 162 -1.44 -11.02 -4.04
CA SER A 162 -0.48 -10.01 -3.55
C SER A 162 0.20 -9.27 -4.69
N PHE A 163 0.62 -9.97 -5.74
CA PHE A 163 1.21 -9.38 -6.96
C PHE A 163 0.25 -8.39 -7.62
N PHE A 164 -0.98 -8.82 -7.92
CA PHE A 164 -1.98 -7.94 -8.53
C PHE A 164 -2.37 -6.78 -7.61
N ALA A 165 -2.45 -7.01 -6.29
CA ALA A 165 -2.75 -5.96 -5.34
C ALA A 165 -1.71 -4.83 -5.37
N CYS A 166 -0.41 -5.18 -5.48
CA CYS A 166 0.65 -4.19 -5.62
C CYS A 166 0.53 -3.37 -6.92
N LEU A 167 0.19 -4.00 -8.04
CA LEU A 167 -0.01 -3.31 -9.33
C LEU A 167 -1.26 -2.42 -9.33
N ILE A 168 -2.36 -2.89 -8.74
CA ILE A 168 -3.60 -2.12 -8.60
C ILE A 168 -3.35 -0.89 -7.73
N GLU A 169 -2.66 -1.03 -6.59
CA GLU A 169 -2.30 0.12 -5.75
C GLU A 169 -1.34 1.07 -6.44
N TRP A 170 -0.36 0.57 -7.19
CA TRP A 170 0.53 1.39 -7.99
C TRP A 170 -0.22 2.30 -8.96
N LYS A 171 -1.26 1.76 -9.62
CA LYS A 171 -2.12 2.49 -10.58
C LYS A 171 -3.15 3.39 -9.90
N TYR A 172 -3.78 2.94 -8.82
CA TYR A 172 -4.93 3.59 -8.17
C TYR A 172 -4.60 4.14 -6.78
N ARG A 173 -3.50 4.90 -6.66
CA ARG A 173 -3.00 5.41 -5.37
C ARG A 173 -3.96 6.31 -4.60
N ASN A 174 -5.00 6.85 -5.22
CA ASN A 174 -5.98 7.68 -4.52
C ASN A 174 -7.18 6.86 -3.99
N ASN A 175 -7.22 5.55 -4.25
CA ASN A 175 -8.29 4.67 -3.83
C ASN A 175 -7.87 3.86 -2.60
N VAL A 176 -8.52 4.10 -1.45
CA VAL A 176 -8.25 3.37 -0.21
C VAL A 176 -8.43 1.86 -0.35
N LEU A 177 -9.33 1.40 -1.23
CA LEU A 177 -9.58 -0.02 -1.44
C LEU A 177 -8.35 -0.74 -2.00
N SER A 178 -7.49 -0.04 -2.75
CA SER A 178 -6.29 -0.64 -3.35
C SER A 178 -5.29 -1.11 -2.29
N ILE A 179 -5.01 -0.27 -1.28
CA ILE A 179 -4.12 -0.62 -0.18
C ILE A 179 -4.78 -1.58 0.84
N LEU A 180 -6.10 -1.51 1.02
CA LEU A 180 -6.83 -2.51 1.80
C LEU A 180 -6.74 -3.89 1.15
N PHE A 181 -6.80 -3.95 -0.19
CA PHE A 181 -6.62 -5.18 -0.93
C PHE A 181 -5.19 -5.72 -0.78
N ARG A 182 -4.14 -4.90 -0.92
CA ARG A 182 -2.75 -5.33 -0.66
C ARG A 182 -2.56 -5.84 0.76
N SER A 183 -3.09 -5.12 1.74
CA SER A 183 -2.99 -5.52 3.15
C SER A 183 -3.70 -6.84 3.43
N SER A 184 -4.88 -7.03 2.84
CA SER A 184 -5.66 -8.28 2.95
C SER A 184 -4.98 -9.45 2.25
N ALA A 185 -4.41 -9.24 1.06
CA ALA A 185 -3.67 -10.27 0.33
C ALA A 185 -2.42 -10.73 1.12
N ALA A 186 -1.67 -9.79 1.70
CA ALA A 186 -0.55 -10.10 2.57
C ALA A 186 -0.98 -10.90 3.81
N LEU A 187 -2.11 -10.55 4.44
CA LEU A 187 -2.67 -11.32 5.57
C LEU A 187 -3.12 -12.73 5.16
N LEU A 188 -3.76 -12.86 4.00
CA LEU A 188 -4.15 -14.17 3.47
C LEU A 188 -2.92 -15.04 3.24
N GLN A 189 -1.89 -14.51 2.58
CA GLN A 189 -0.62 -15.20 2.35
C GLN A 189 0.03 -15.62 3.67
N GLY A 190 0.14 -14.70 4.65
CA GLY A 190 0.77 -14.98 5.92
C GLY A 190 0.03 -15.99 6.80
N THR A 191 -1.29 -15.88 6.90
CA THR A 191 -2.11 -16.85 7.65
C THR A 191 -2.15 -18.20 6.95
N TRP A 192 -2.11 -18.23 5.62
CA TRP A 192 -2.05 -19.48 4.89
C TRP A 192 -0.71 -20.18 5.04
N PHE A 193 0.41 -19.44 5.06
CA PHE A 193 1.72 -20.01 5.43
C PHE A 193 1.65 -20.76 6.77
N TYR A 194 0.99 -20.20 7.79
CA TYR A 194 0.77 -20.89 9.06
C TYR A 194 -0.02 -22.18 8.86
N GLN A 195 -1.13 -22.11 8.11
CA GLN A 195 -1.98 -23.27 7.84
C GLN A 195 -1.19 -24.40 7.14
N VAL A 196 -0.35 -24.08 6.14
CA VAL A 196 0.54 -25.05 5.49
C VAL A 196 1.49 -25.69 6.51
N GLY A 197 2.10 -24.88 7.38
CA GLY A 197 2.98 -25.36 8.44
C GLY A 197 2.29 -26.36 9.36
N PHE A 198 1.06 -26.09 9.79
CA PHE A 198 0.29 -27.00 10.64
C PHE A 198 -0.25 -28.24 9.91
N ILE A 199 -0.59 -28.14 8.63
CA ILE A 199 -1.05 -29.30 7.84
C ILE A 199 0.09 -30.28 7.61
N LEU A 200 1.24 -29.78 7.13
CA LEU A 200 2.35 -30.64 6.68
C LEU A 200 3.37 -30.98 7.78
N TYR A 201 3.53 -30.08 8.76
CA TYR A 201 4.62 -30.16 9.75
C TYR A 201 4.14 -29.89 11.17
N ASN A 202 2.94 -30.36 11.53
CA ASN A 202 2.35 -30.12 12.84
C ASN A 202 3.33 -30.47 13.99
N PRO A 203 3.74 -29.51 14.83
CA PRO A 203 4.71 -29.76 15.90
C PRO A 203 4.06 -30.37 17.16
N ILE A 204 2.72 -30.46 17.22
CA ILE A 204 2.00 -30.90 18.41
C ILE A 204 2.13 -32.43 18.56
N PRO A 205 2.67 -32.94 19.69
CA PRO A 205 2.76 -34.38 19.94
C PRO A 205 1.38 -35.04 19.94
N GLY A 206 1.24 -36.13 19.19
CA GLY A 206 -0.03 -36.87 19.10
C GLY A 206 -1.08 -36.25 18.18
N ALA A 207 -0.77 -35.15 17.48
CA ALA A 207 -1.65 -34.62 16.46
C ALA A 207 -1.86 -35.64 15.33
N GLU A 208 -3.12 -35.79 14.91
CA GLU A 208 -3.48 -36.63 13.77
C GLU A 208 -2.85 -36.06 12.50
N LYS A 209 -2.19 -36.92 11.73
CA LYS A 209 -1.55 -36.52 10.48
C LYS A 209 -2.58 -36.49 9.38
N TRP A 210 -2.48 -35.48 8.52
CA TRP A 210 -3.29 -35.41 7.32
C TRP A 210 -2.94 -36.55 6.37
N GLU A 211 -3.96 -37.17 5.78
CA GLU A 211 -3.84 -38.24 4.81
C GLU A 211 -3.66 -37.64 3.40
N PRO A 212 -2.50 -37.82 2.74
CA PRO A 212 -2.16 -37.05 1.54
C PRO A 212 -3.07 -37.29 0.33
N GLU A 213 -3.70 -38.48 0.26
CA GLU A 213 -4.52 -38.92 -0.88
C GLU A 213 -6.02 -38.99 -0.54
N ASN A 214 -6.42 -38.56 0.66
CA ASN A 214 -7.81 -38.62 1.10
C ASN A 214 -8.64 -37.48 0.49
N HIS A 215 -9.60 -37.84 -0.35
CA HIS A 215 -10.44 -36.88 -1.07
C HIS A 215 -11.21 -35.93 -0.15
N SER A 216 -11.76 -36.42 0.97
CA SER A 216 -12.50 -35.59 1.91
C SER A 216 -11.61 -34.56 2.60
N GLN A 217 -10.38 -34.94 2.95
CA GLN A 217 -9.41 -34.02 3.53
C GLN A 217 -8.97 -32.94 2.53
N ILE A 218 -8.80 -33.30 1.26
CA ILE A 218 -8.48 -32.38 0.16
C ILE A 218 -9.59 -31.35 -0.06
N MET A 219 -10.86 -31.78 -0.04
CA MET A 219 -12.00 -30.87 -0.08
C MET A 219 -12.02 -29.94 1.15
N LEU A 220 -11.74 -30.49 2.34
CA LEU A 220 -11.68 -29.71 3.57
C LEU A 220 -10.60 -28.63 3.53
N VAL A 221 -9.40 -28.93 3.01
CA VAL A 221 -8.31 -27.96 2.86
C VAL A 221 -8.75 -26.76 2.02
N THR A 222 -9.44 -27.02 0.91
CA THR A 222 -9.95 -25.95 0.04
C THR A 222 -11.01 -25.11 0.76
N ALA A 223 -11.90 -25.74 1.53
CA ALA A 223 -12.86 -25.03 2.37
C ALA A 223 -12.16 -24.16 3.43
N ILE A 224 -11.12 -24.67 4.10
CA ILE A 224 -10.32 -23.92 5.08
C ILE A 224 -9.71 -22.68 4.42
N PHE A 225 -9.18 -22.78 3.19
CA PHE A 225 -8.67 -21.62 2.46
C PHE A 225 -9.73 -20.52 2.28
N CYS A 226 -10.95 -20.90 1.88
CA CYS A 226 -12.06 -19.95 1.77
C CYS A 226 -12.42 -19.31 3.13
N TRP A 227 -12.34 -20.08 4.22
CA TRP A 227 -12.53 -19.54 5.57
C TRP A 227 -11.43 -18.57 5.99
N HIS A 228 -10.18 -18.75 5.53
CA HIS A 228 -9.13 -17.75 5.73
C HIS A 228 -9.48 -16.43 5.01
N ILE A 229 -10.00 -16.48 3.78
CA ILE A 229 -10.47 -15.28 3.06
C ILE A 229 -11.58 -14.60 3.87
N ALA A 230 -12.59 -15.35 4.31
CA ALA A 230 -13.66 -14.81 5.15
C ALA A 230 -13.12 -14.20 6.45
N GLY A 231 -12.17 -14.86 7.12
CA GLY A 231 -11.53 -14.39 8.34
C GLY A 231 -10.77 -13.08 8.13
N VAL A 232 -10.02 -12.94 7.03
CA VAL A 232 -9.31 -11.68 6.70
C VAL A 232 -10.30 -10.55 6.41
N LEU A 233 -11.42 -10.83 5.74
CA LEU A 233 -12.49 -9.84 5.51
C LEU A 233 -13.14 -9.40 6.82
N LEU A 234 -13.49 -10.35 7.70
CA LEU A 234 -14.06 -10.05 9.02
C LEU A 234 -13.08 -9.25 9.89
N LEU A 235 -11.79 -9.58 9.86
CA LEU A 235 -10.76 -8.84 10.56
C LEU A 235 -10.65 -7.40 10.04
N THR A 236 -10.74 -7.22 8.72
CA THR A 236 -10.73 -5.90 8.07
C THR A 236 -11.92 -5.05 8.49
N THR A 237 -13.13 -5.61 8.46
CA THR A 237 -14.35 -4.89 8.86
C THR A 237 -14.36 -4.60 10.37
N PHE A 238 -13.88 -5.53 11.19
CA PHE A 238 -13.74 -5.35 12.62
C PHE A 238 -12.76 -4.21 12.97
N MET A 239 -11.58 -4.17 12.33
CA MET A 239 -10.64 -3.06 12.52
C MET A 239 -11.20 -1.73 12.03
N ALA A 240 -11.95 -1.73 10.92
CA ALA A 240 -12.65 -0.55 10.42
C ALA A 240 -13.68 -0.04 11.43
N PHE A 241 -14.46 -0.94 12.02
CA PHE A 241 -15.43 -0.60 13.06
C PHE A 241 -14.77 0.02 14.30
N ILE A 242 -13.67 -0.57 14.80
CA ILE A 242 -12.92 -0.02 15.94
C ILE A 242 -12.40 1.39 15.63
N CYS A 243 -11.78 1.58 14.46
CA CYS A 243 -11.25 2.89 14.08
C CYS A 243 -12.36 3.93 13.88
N TRP A 244 -13.50 3.52 13.33
CA TRP A 244 -14.68 4.35 13.19
C TRP A 244 -15.20 4.82 14.56
N LEU A 245 -15.34 3.92 15.55
CA LEU A 245 -15.74 4.30 16.91
C LEU A 245 -14.77 5.30 17.53
N ARG A 246 -13.46 5.07 17.37
CA ARG A 246 -12.43 5.97 17.90
C ARG A 246 -12.51 7.37 17.32
N HIS A 247 -12.65 7.50 16.00
CA HIS A 247 -12.66 8.81 15.32
C HIS A 247 -14.04 9.48 15.30
N GLY A 248 -15.11 8.69 15.35
CA GLY A 248 -16.48 9.18 15.49
C GLY A 248 -16.68 9.90 16.83
N ALA A 249 -16.19 9.33 17.93
CA ALA A 249 -16.23 9.96 19.25
C ALA A 249 -15.49 11.32 19.27
N VAL A 250 -14.30 11.38 18.67
CA VAL A 250 -13.51 12.62 18.56
C VAL A 250 -14.22 13.67 17.71
N CYS A 251 -14.89 13.27 16.62
CA CYS A 251 -15.66 14.20 15.79
C CYS A 251 -16.84 14.83 16.54
N VAL A 252 -17.55 14.04 17.37
CA VAL A 252 -18.66 14.52 18.20
C VAL A 252 -18.17 15.48 19.28
N GLN A 253 -17.03 15.18 19.93
CA GLN A 253 -16.43 16.05 20.95
C GLN A 253 -16.00 17.41 20.37
N ASN A 254 -15.29 17.40 19.23
CA ASN A 254 -14.86 18.64 18.57
C ASN A 254 -16.04 19.50 18.11
N LYS A 255 -17.12 18.89 17.62
CA LYS A 255 -18.35 19.62 17.24
C LYS A 255 -18.99 20.31 18.45
N LYS A 256 -19.03 19.65 19.61
CA LYS A 256 -19.58 20.24 20.85
C LYS A 256 -18.72 21.41 21.35
N MET A 257 -17.39 21.30 21.31
CA MET A 257 -16.48 22.38 21.71
C MET A 257 -16.59 23.60 20.79
N ASN A 258 -16.64 23.40 19.47
CA ASN A 258 -16.78 24.50 18.53
C ASN A 258 -18.15 25.18 18.65
N ALA A 259 -19.24 24.40 18.81
CA ALA A 259 -20.57 24.97 19.07
C ALA A 259 -20.61 25.79 20.38
N ALA A 260 -19.89 25.36 21.43
CA ALA A 260 -19.78 26.12 22.67
C ALA A 260 -18.91 27.39 22.52
N SER A 261 -17.84 27.32 21.71
CA SER A 261 -16.99 28.47 21.34
C SER A 261 -17.76 29.51 20.54
N ASP A 262 -18.49 29.10 19.51
CA ASP A 262 -19.32 29.98 18.68
C ASP A 262 -20.44 30.62 19.52
N HIS A 263 -20.98 29.88 20.49
CA HIS A 263 -22.00 30.41 21.40
C HIS A 263 -21.44 31.44 22.39
N TYR A 264 -20.18 31.31 22.82
CA TYR A 264 -19.52 32.29 23.70
C TYR A 264 -18.97 33.50 22.94
N SER A 265 -18.77 33.37 21.62
CA SER A 265 -18.29 34.45 20.74
C SER A 265 -19.40 35.39 20.26
N SER A 266 -20.67 35.10 20.58
CA SER A 266 -21.85 35.87 20.20
C SER A 266 -22.67 36.22 21.44
N PRO A 267 -22.20 37.19 22.27
CA PRO A 267 -22.82 38.52 22.23
C PRO A 267 -21.86 39.70 22.58
N MET A 268 -20.54 39.56 22.44
CA MET A 268 -19.58 40.61 22.85
C MET A 268 -19.06 41.49 21.70
N TYR A 269 -19.82 41.61 20.61
CA TYR A 269 -19.52 42.52 19.49
C TYR A 269 -20.70 43.39 19.05
N ASP A 270 -21.81 43.41 19.82
CA ASP A 270 -23.05 44.12 19.45
C ASP A 270 -23.35 45.36 20.33
N ILE A 271 -22.35 45.88 21.06
CA ILE A 271 -22.52 47.04 21.98
C ILE A 271 -21.57 48.21 21.62
N CYS A 272 -21.23 48.43 20.35
CA CYS A 272 -20.45 49.62 20.00
C CYS A 272 -20.81 50.35 18.70
N ASP A 273 -21.95 50.04 18.06
CA ASP A 273 -22.37 50.68 16.80
C ASP A 273 -23.67 51.51 16.94
N THR A 274 -23.93 52.12 18.11
CA THR A 274 -25.10 53.02 18.33
C THR A 274 -24.73 54.43 18.75
N GLU A 275 -23.60 54.96 18.27
CA GLU A 275 -23.40 56.41 18.19
C GLU A 275 -22.85 56.77 16.81
N VAL A 276 -23.24 57.94 16.30
CA VAL A 276 -22.98 58.49 14.95
C VAL A 276 -24.04 58.13 13.89
N ALA A 277 -25.27 58.57 14.15
CA ALA A 277 -26.20 58.95 13.10
C ALA A 277 -26.74 60.36 13.37
N MET A 278 -25.89 61.39 13.24
CA MET A 278 -26.35 62.77 13.14
C MET A 278 -25.29 63.69 12.51
N GLU A 279 -25.06 63.56 11.21
CA GLU A 279 -24.67 64.70 10.37
C GLU A 279 -24.92 64.38 8.89
N SER A 280 -26.19 64.51 8.50
CA SER A 280 -26.46 65.10 7.21
C SER A 280 -26.19 66.60 7.37
N LEU A 281 -25.37 67.17 6.48
CA LEU A 281 -25.49 68.53 5.93
C LEU A 281 -24.19 68.87 5.16
N LEU A 282 -24.36 69.10 3.86
CA LEU A 282 -23.54 69.93 2.94
C LEU A 282 -22.67 69.23 1.86
N PRO A 283 -22.51 69.89 0.69
CA PRO A 283 -22.71 69.28 -0.62
C PRO A 283 -21.43 68.99 -1.40
N THR A 284 -21.58 68.14 -2.41
CA THR A 284 -20.57 67.79 -3.42
C THR A 284 -20.17 68.96 -4.32
N PRO A 285 -18.88 69.10 -4.66
CA PRO A 285 -18.44 69.82 -5.85
C PRO A 285 -18.09 68.87 -7.01
N LYS A 286 -18.49 69.30 -8.20
CA LYS A 286 -18.16 68.75 -9.53
C LYS A 286 -16.77 69.23 -10.00
N HIS A 287 -16.31 68.60 -11.11
CA HIS A 287 -15.14 68.87 -11.98
C HIS A 287 -13.94 67.95 -11.68
N GLU A 288 -13.22 67.36 -12.65
CA GLU A 288 -13.03 67.67 -14.07
C GLU A 288 -12.52 66.46 -14.87
N LYS A 289 -12.80 66.45 -16.19
CA LYS A 289 -12.28 65.52 -17.20
C LYS A 289 -10.76 65.67 -17.37
N LEU A 290 -10.04 64.58 -17.63
CA LEU A 290 -8.92 64.63 -18.59
C LEU A 290 -8.79 63.34 -19.40
N GLU A 291 -8.70 63.59 -20.70
CA GLU A 291 -8.64 62.71 -21.87
C GLU A 291 -7.16 62.50 -22.25
N ASN A 292 -6.77 61.32 -22.75
CA ASN A 292 -5.65 61.09 -23.70
C ASN A 292 -5.54 59.59 -24.01
N ARG A 293 -6.04 59.12 -25.16
CA ARG A 293 -5.40 59.01 -26.50
C ARG A 293 -4.26 57.98 -26.60
N ILE A 294 -4.60 56.85 -27.22
CA ILE A 294 -3.72 55.89 -27.92
C ILE A 294 -3.35 56.47 -29.29
N PRO A 295 -2.20 56.08 -29.87
CA PRO A 295 -2.28 55.51 -31.22
C PRO A 295 -1.47 54.22 -31.41
N SER A 296 -2.15 53.29 -32.09
CA SER A 296 -1.66 52.09 -32.76
C SER A 296 -0.72 52.41 -33.92
N HIS A 297 0.32 51.58 -34.13
CA HIS A 297 1.00 51.49 -35.42
C HIS A 297 0.87 50.08 -36.02
N HIS A 298 0.34 50.07 -37.23
CA HIS A 298 0.22 48.99 -38.20
C HIS A 298 1.49 48.87 -39.05
N SER A 299 1.84 47.65 -39.48
CA SER A 299 2.33 47.28 -40.83
C SER A 299 2.71 45.78 -40.80
N ASN A 300 1.87 44.84 -41.25
CA ASN A 300 1.66 44.39 -42.64
C ASN A 300 2.93 44.22 -43.50
N GLY A 301 3.13 42.98 -43.96
CA GLY A 301 4.13 42.60 -44.97
C GLY A 301 3.94 41.13 -45.37
N THR A 302 3.31 40.94 -46.53
CA THR A 302 2.67 39.75 -47.09
C THR A 302 3.56 38.96 -48.07
N ILE A 303 3.27 37.64 -48.23
CA ILE A 303 3.29 36.85 -49.50
C ILE A 303 4.71 36.47 -50.04
N LYS A 304 5.08 35.25 -50.50
CA LYS A 304 4.47 34.35 -51.52
C LYS A 304 5.16 32.95 -51.54
N THR A 305 4.30 31.93 -51.65
CA THR A 305 4.32 30.61 -52.34
C THR A 305 5.54 30.02 -53.09
N ASN A 306 5.48 28.67 -53.19
CA ASN A 306 6.06 27.71 -54.16
C ASN A 306 7.17 26.84 -53.54
N GLY A 307 7.16 25.51 -53.57
CA GLY A 307 6.33 24.52 -54.24
C GLY A 307 7.08 23.17 -54.22
N LYS A 308 6.39 22.12 -54.69
CA LYS A 308 6.88 20.77 -55.07
C LYS A 308 7.12 19.70 -53.99
N ILE A 309 6.14 18.79 -53.99
CA ILE A 309 6.23 17.33 -53.88
C ILE A 309 7.48 16.76 -54.58
N VAL A 310 8.18 15.84 -53.90
CA VAL A 310 8.89 14.71 -54.50
C VAL A 310 8.61 13.48 -53.62
N LEU A 311 8.13 12.43 -54.28
CA LEU A 311 8.04 11.04 -53.83
C LEU A 311 9.37 10.33 -54.16
N GLU A 312 9.78 9.39 -53.32
CA GLU A 312 10.58 8.16 -53.57
C GLU A 312 10.96 7.63 -52.17
N ASP A 313 10.35 6.57 -51.65
CA ASP A 313 10.48 5.13 -51.96
C ASP A 313 11.87 4.54 -51.63
N ASP A 314 11.81 3.35 -51.02
CA ASP A 314 12.83 2.31 -50.80
C ASP A 314 13.91 2.57 -49.72
N GLU A 315 14.41 1.60 -48.95
CA GLU A 315 14.15 0.17 -48.71
C GLU A 315 14.96 -0.21 -47.43
N ASP A 316 14.47 -1.18 -46.67
CA ASP A 316 15.16 -2.22 -45.88
C ASP A 316 16.57 -2.00 -45.26
N ILE A 317 16.65 -2.24 -43.94
CA ILE A 317 17.39 -3.32 -43.25
C ILE A 317 16.82 -3.50 -41.83
#